data_AF-A0AAV0JZF7-F1
#
_entry.id   AF-A0AAV0JZF7-F1
#
_cell.length_a   1.000
_cell.length_b   1.000
_cell.length_c   1.000
_cell.angle_alpha   90.00
_cell.angle_beta   90.00
_cell.angle_gamma   90.00
#
_symmetry.space_group_name_H-M   'P 1'
#
loop_
_entity.id
_entity.type
_entity.pdbx_description
1 polymer ?
#
loop_
_entity_poly.entity_id
_entity_poly.type
_entity_poly.pdbx_seq_one_letter_code
_entity_poly.pdbx_strand_id
1 'polypeptide(L)' 'MDLQSIAVHEIGHALGLRHSDNQAAIMYPYLNLGQVKRALQRADIDGIRELYNLLSK' A
#
# COMPACT_ATOMS: atom_id res chain seq x y z
N MET A 1 16.60 -5.25 -4.89
CA MET A 1 15.15 -5.38 -4.66
C MET A 1 14.87 -4.93 -3.24
N ASP A 2 13.87 -4.09 -3.01
CA ASP A 2 13.58 -3.56 -1.66
C ASP A 2 12.56 -4.44 -0.93
N LEU A 3 13.07 -5.30 -0.04
CA LEU A 3 12.25 -6.28 0.68
C LEU A 3 11.19 -5.61 1.58
N GLN A 4 11.51 -4.45 2.15
CA GLN A 4 10.57 -3.73 3.01
C GLN A 4 9.34 -3.26 2.24
N SER A 5 9.50 -2.70 1.03
CA SER A 5 8.37 -2.32 0.18
C SER A 5 7.48 -3.51 -0.16
N ILE A 6 8.08 -4.67 -0.46
CA ILE A 6 7.34 -5.91 -0.74
C ILE A 6 6.58 -6.36 0.52
N ALA A 7 7.23 -6.39 1.67
CA ALA A 7 6.59 -6.80 2.91
C ALA A 7 5.37 -5.92 3.26
N VAL A 8 5.47 -4.59 3.07
CA VAL A 8 4.33 -3.69 3.31
C VAL A 8 3.19 -3.95 2.31
N HIS A 9 3.49 -4.23 1.04
CA HIS A 9 2.50 -4.60 0.03
C HIS A 9 1.72 -5.86 0.43
N GLU A 10 2.43 -6.93 0.80
CA GLU A 10 1.81 -8.19 1.21
C GLU A 10 1.03 -8.07 2.52
N ILE A 11 1.52 -7.27 3.48
CA ILE A 11 0.75 -6.94 4.69
C ILE A 11 -0.54 -6.20 4.30
N GLY A 12 -0.49 -5.29 3.33
CA GLY A 12 -1.68 -4.64 2.79
C GLY A 12 -2.72 -5.66 2.30
N HIS A 13 -2.30 -6.67 1.54
CA HIS A 13 -3.18 -7.78 1.13
C HIS A 13 -3.71 -8.58 2.31
N ALA A 14 -2.87 -8.91 3.29
CA ALA A 14 -3.30 -9.63 4.50
C ALA A 14 -4.34 -8.84 5.31
N LEU A 15 -4.30 -7.51 5.26
CA LEU A 15 -5.28 -6.61 5.87
C LEU A 15 -6.51 -6.35 4.98
N GLY A 16 -6.54 -6.86 3.76
CA GLY A 16 -7.69 -6.77 2.84
C GLY A 16 -7.61 -5.68 1.77
N LEU A 17 -6.49 -4.97 1.64
CA LEU A 17 -6.28 -4.04 0.53
C LEU A 17 -6.08 -4.80 -0.79
N ARG A 18 -6.64 -4.25 -1.88
CA ARG A 18 -6.41 -4.73 -3.24
C ARG A 18 -5.36 -3.87 -3.94
N HIS A 19 -4.93 -4.32 -5.12
CA HIS A 19 -4.02 -3.53 -5.95
C HIS A 19 -4.60 -2.14 -6.26
N SER A 20 -3.71 -1.17 -6.38
CA SER A 20 -4.01 0.19 -6.84
C SER A 20 -3.45 0.41 -8.24
N ASP A 21 -4.16 1.16 -9.08
CA ASP A 21 -3.66 1.62 -10.37
C ASP A 21 -2.69 2.81 -10.24
N ASN A 22 -2.57 3.39 -9.04
CA ASN A 22 -1.64 4.49 -8.77
C ASN A 22 -0.21 3.95 -8.61
N GLN A 23 0.66 4.25 -9.59
CA GLN A 23 2.07 3.85 -9.58
C GLN A 23 2.86 4.34 -8.36
N ALA A 24 2.39 5.35 -7.63
CA ALA A 24 3.02 5.83 -6.40
C ALA A 24 2.59 5.02 -5.16
N ALA A 25 1.43 4.37 -5.17
CA ALA A 25 0.88 3.61 -4.05
C ALA A 25 1.74 2.38 -3.69
N ILE A 26 1.69 1.96 -2.42
CA ILE A 26 2.36 0.73 -1.99
C ILE A 26 1.67 -0.52 -2.57
N MET A 27 0.36 -0.42 -2.83
CA MET A 27 -0.44 -1.47 -3.45
C MET A 27 -0.36 -1.50 -4.98
N TYR A 28 0.53 -0.74 -5.62
CA TYR A 28 0.77 -0.90 -7.06
C TYR A 28 1.41 -2.29 -7.33
N PRO A 29 0.91 -3.09 -8.28
CA PRO A 29 1.30 -4.50 -8.44
C PRO A 29 2.75 -4.73 -8.92
N TYR A 30 3.48 -3.68 -9.26
CA TYR A 30 4.85 -3.80 -9.77
C TYR A 30 5.84 -2.98 -8.95
N LEU A 31 6.97 -3.59 -8.59
CA LEU A 31 8.11 -2.92 -7.99
C LEU A 31 9.35 -3.16 -8.84
N ASN A 32 9.84 -2.11 -9.52
CA ASN A 32 11.03 -2.19 -10.35
C ASN A 32 12.30 -2.24 -9.50
N LEU A 33 13.39 -2.74 -10.10
CA LEU A 33 14.71 -2.73 -9.47
C LEU A 33 15.13 -1.30 -9.11
N GLY A 34 15.61 -1.11 -7.88
CA GLY A 34 16.02 0.19 -7.36
C GLY A 34 14.87 1.07 -6.83
N GLN A 35 13.61 0.69 -7.02
CA GLN A 35 12.49 1.42 -6.41
C GLN A 35 12.37 1.12 -4.91
N VAL A 36 12.04 2.17 -4.15
CA VAL A 36 11.82 2.13 -2.70
C VAL A 36 10.51 2.87 -2.39
N LYS A 37 9.57 2.19 -1.75
CA LYS A 37 8.22 2.67 -1.39
C LYS A 37 7.92 2.47 0.10
N ARG A 38 8.88 2.81 0.95
CA ARG A 38 8.76 2.61 2.41
C ARG A 38 7.81 3.61 3.10
N ALA A 39 7.59 4.76 2.48
CA ALA A 39 6.68 5.78 2.99
C ALA A 39 5.28 5.55 2.43
N LEU A 40 4.30 5.38 3.32
CA LEU A 40 2.89 5.28 2.94
C LEU A 40 2.42 6.61 2.34
N GLN A 41 1.71 6.53 1.21
CA GLN A 41 1.02 7.66 0.62
C GLN A 41 -0.29 7.91 1.35
N ARG A 42 -0.83 9.12 1.21
CA ARG A 42 -2.13 9.48 1.80
C ARG A 42 -3.25 8.53 1.34
N ALA A 43 -3.24 8.14 0.07
CA ALA A 43 -4.19 7.17 -0.49
C ALA A 43 -4.09 5.79 0.17
N ASP A 44 -2.89 5.32 0.52
CA ASP A 44 -2.70 4.04 1.21
C ASP A 44 -3.31 4.10 2.62
N ILE A 45 -3.11 5.22 3.32
CA ILE A 45 -3.65 5.48 4.66
C ILE A 45 -5.17 5.61 4.64
N ASP A 46 -5.72 6.33 3.66
CA ASP A 46 -7.16 6.54 3.57
C ASP A 46 -7.88 5.25 3.15
N GLY A 47 -7.29 4.45 2.24
CA GLY A 47 -7.84 3.16 1.83
C GLY A 47 -7.92 2.14 2.99
N ILE A 48 -6.90 2.04 3.83
CA ILE A 48 -6.96 1.14 5.00
C ILE A 48 -7.96 1.65 6.04
N ARG A 49 -8.07 2.97 6.23
CA ARG A 49 -9.04 3.56 7.17
C ARG A 49 -10.47 3.38 6.70
N GLU A 50 -10.74 3.52 5.42
CA GLU A 50 -12.05 3.26 4.83
C GLU A 50 -12.46 1.79 5.04
N LEU A 51 -11.55 0.86 4.75
CA LEU A 51 -11.79 -0.59 4.91
C LEU A 51 -12.19 -0.96 6.35
N TYR A 52 -11.63 -0.28 7.34
CA TYR A 52 -11.92 -0.52 8.76
C TYR A 52 -12.90 0.50 9.39
N ASN A 53 -13.60 1.31 8.58
CA ASN A 53 -14.55 2.33 9.05
C ASN A 53 -13.95 3.32 10.07
N LEU A 54 -12.67 3.66 9.93
CA LEU A 54 -11.95 4.60 10.81
C LEU A 54 -12.13 6.07 10.36
N LEU A 55 -12.81 6.32 9.26
CA LEU A 55 -13.09 7.66 8.73
C LEU A 55 -14.41 8.26 9.26
N SER A 56 -15.23 7.49 9.99
CA SER A 56 -16.47 8.00 10.60
C SER A 56 -16.23 8.58 12.00
N LYS A 57 -16.74 9.79 12.24
CA LYS A 57 -17.17 10.28 13.55
C LYS A 57 -18.68 10.28 13.60
#